data_AF-A0A4D6LY69-F1
#
_entry.id   AF-A0A4D6LY69-F1
#
_cell.length_a   1.000
_cell.length_b   1.000
_cell.length_c   1.000
_cell.angle_alpha   90.00
_cell.angle_beta   90.00
_cell.angle_gamma   90.00
#
_symmetry.space_group_name_H-M   'P 1'
#
loop_
_entity.id
_entity.type
_entity.pdbx_description
1 polymer ?
#
loop_
_entity_poly.entity_id
_entity_poly.type
_entity_poly.pdbx_seq_one_letter_code
_entity_poly.pdbx_strand_id
1 'polypeptide(L)' 'MVDIIGVVDNVRCNPQSKNVVFHIKDLSSAVIRCTLWDSYYFKFMSNWRGEPDSFIVVVMLTQVKIKSSSGL' A
#
# COMPACT_ATOMS: atom_id res chain seq x y z
N MET A 1 -13.79 4.52 -10.03
CA MET A 1 -13.31 4.39 -8.64
C MET A 1 -13.42 2.91 -8.29
N VAL A 2 -12.38 2.30 -7.71
CA VAL A 2 -12.30 0.84 -7.53
C VAL A 2 -11.97 0.47 -6.09
N ASP A 3 -12.33 -0.74 -5.71
CA ASP A 3 -11.93 -1.35 -4.46
C ASP A 3 -10.89 -2.45 -4.76
N ILE A 4 -9.83 -2.50 -3.96
CA ILE A 4 -8.68 -3.39 -4.16
C ILE A 4 -8.38 -4.09 -2.84
N ILE A 5 -8.09 -5.39 -2.89
CA ILE A 5 -7.64 -6.18 -1.76
C ILE A 5 -6.40 -6.99 -2.13
N GLY A 6 -5.45 -7.11 -1.21
CA GLY A 6 -4.31 -8.00 -1.39
C GLY A 6 -3.28 -7.91 -0.28
N VAL A 7 -2.23 -8.70 -0.43
CA VAL A 7 -1.11 -8.77 0.50
C VAL A 7 -0.16 -7.61 0.24
N VAL A 8 0.27 -6.96 1.31
CA VAL A 8 1.22 -5.86 1.30
C VAL A 8 2.65 -6.39 1.22
N ASP A 9 3.45 -5.79 0.35
CA ASP A 9 4.87 -6.06 0.19
C ASP A 9 5.65 -4.75 -0.08
N ASN A 10 6.98 -4.76 0.05
CA ASN A 10 7.90 -3.67 -0.34
C ASN A 10 7.49 -2.29 0.20
N VAL A 11 7.21 -2.24 1.51
CA VAL A 11 6.79 -1.02 2.21
C VAL A 11 7.95 -0.04 2.36
N ARG A 12 7.71 1.21 1.94
CA ARG A 12 8.65 2.34 2.04
C ARG A 12 7.95 3.54 2.64
N CYS A 13 8.35 3.90 3.85
CA CYS A 13 7.75 5.00 4.59
C CYS A 13 8.59 6.26 4.42
N ASN A 14 7.93 7.40 4.22
CA ASN A 14 8.56 8.72 4.29
C ASN A 14 7.76 9.58 5.28
N PRO A 15 8.22 9.64 6.55
CA PRO A 15 7.57 10.42 7.61
C PRO A 15 7.54 11.93 7.33
N GLN A 16 8.54 12.47 6.61
CA GLN A 16 8.61 13.91 6.31
C GLN A 16 7.47 14.35 5.39
N SER A 17 7.18 13.54 4.37
CA SER A 17 6.08 13.79 3.42
C SER A 17 4.74 13.17 3.86
N LYS A 18 4.69 12.57 5.06
CA LYS A 18 3.51 11.86 5.60
C LYS A 18 2.91 10.89 4.59
N ASN A 19 3.77 10.11 3.93
CA ASN A 19 3.33 9.13 2.96
C ASN A 19 4.03 7.78 3.10
N VAL A 20 3.35 6.74 2.63
CA VAL A 20 3.88 5.39 2.53
C VAL A 20 3.59 4.85 1.14
N VAL A 21 4.61 4.24 0.55
CA VAL A 21 4.51 3.53 -0.71
C VAL A 21 4.65 2.04 -0.43
N PHE A 22 3.78 1.22 -1.00
CA PHE A 22 3.88 -0.24 -0.87
C PHE A 22 3.33 -0.91 -2.12
N HIS A 23 3.61 -2.19 -2.25
CA HIS A 23 3.03 -3.05 -3.27
C HIS A 23 1.86 -3.83 -2.70
N ILE A 24 0.81 -3.99 -3.49
CA ILE A 24 -0.27 -4.96 -3.24
C ILE A 24 -0.12 -6.08 -4.25
N LYS A 25 -0.09 -7.33 -3.76
CA LYS A 25 -0.15 -8.54 -4.58
C LYS A 25 -1.46 -9.29 -4.30
N ASP A 26 -2.18 -9.64 -5.36
CA ASP A 26 -3.42 -10.42 -5.27
C ASP A 26 -3.21 -11.91 -5.64
N LEU A 27 -4.30 -12.68 -5.67
CA LEU A 27 -4.27 -14.10 -6.05
C LEU A 27 -3.89 -14.34 -7.52
N SER A 28 -4.07 -13.34 -8.39
CA SER A 28 -3.59 -13.40 -9.78
C SER A 28 -2.08 -13.20 -9.89
N SER A 29 -1.41 -12.94 -8.77
CA SER A 29 0.00 -12.53 -8.69
C SER A 29 0.30 -11.19 -9.36
N ALA A 30 -0.72 -10.42 -9.75
CA ALA A 30 -0.55 -9.07 -10.23
C ALA A 30 -0.05 -8.19 -9.09
N VAL A 31 0.87 -7.27 -9.40
CA VAL A 31 1.46 -6.35 -8.42
C VAL A 31 1.13 -4.93 -8.82
N ILE A 32 0.54 -4.17 -7.89
CA ILE A 32 0.21 -2.76 -8.06
C ILE A 32 0.95 -1.95 -7.00
N ARG A 33 1.53 -0.82 -7.40
CA ARG A 33 2.13 0.15 -6.47
C ARG A 33 1.07 1.10 -5.95
N CYS A 34 0.97 1.22 -4.63
CA CYS A 34 0.04 2.10 -3.94
C CYS A 34 0.80 3.16 -3.14
N THR A 35 0.24 4.36 -3.07
CA THR A 35 0.73 5.43 -2.20
C THR A 35 -0.41 5.93 -1.32
N LEU A 36 -0.24 5.87 0.00
CA LEU A 36 -1.15 6.49 0.97
C LEU A 36 -0.52 7.77 1.52
N TRP A 37 -1.37 8.76 1.77
CA TRP A 37 -0.98 10.09 2.25
C TRP A 37 -1.74 10.42 3.54
N ASP A 38 -1.19 11.37 4.31
CA ASP A 38 -1.84 12.04 5.43
C ASP A 38 -2.46 11.07 6.46
N SER A 39 -3.77 11.15 6.71
CA SER A 39 -4.46 10.32 7.70
C SER A 39 -4.37 8.82 7.37
N TYR A 40 -4.35 8.44 6.10
CA TYR A 40 -4.20 7.05 5.67
C TYR A 40 -2.78 6.53 5.93
N TYR A 41 -1.76 7.39 5.82
CA TYR A 41 -0.40 7.05 6.22
C TYR A 41 -0.35 6.67 7.70
N PHE A 42 -0.89 7.52 8.59
CA PHE A 42 -0.88 7.24 10.03
C PHE A 42 -1.66 5.97 10.37
N LYS A 43 -2.83 5.76 9.74
CA LYS A 43 -3.63 4.54 9.94
C LYS A 43 -2.91 3.28 9.49
N PHE A 44 -2.19 3.34 8.37
CA PHE A 44 -1.39 2.21 7.91
C PHE A 44 -0.23 1.93 8.88
N MET A 45 0.52 2.97 9.25
CA MET A 45 1.68 2.86 10.13
C MET A 45 1.35 2.37 11.54
N SER A 46 0.16 2.69 12.08
CA SER A 46 -0.26 2.18 13.39
C SER A 46 -0.48 0.66 13.40
N ASN A 47 -0.69 0.05 12.23
CA ASN A 47 -0.90 -1.40 12.07
C ASN A 47 0.35 -2.11 11.53
N TRP A 48 1.26 -1.38 10.88
CA TRP A 48 2.50 -1.90 10.32
C TRP A 48 3.58 -2.10 11.40
N ARG A 49 4.05 -3.33 11.62
CA ARG A 49 5.07 -3.62 12.66
C ARG A 49 6.51 -3.62 12.16
N GLY A 50 6.78 -3.25 10.90
CA GLY A 50 8.16 -3.08 10.40
C GLY A 50 8.87 -4.34 9.93
N GLU A 51 8.40 -5.55 10.30
CA GLU A 51 9.04 -6.81 9.91
C GLU A 51 8.30 -7.48 8.74
N PRO A 52 8.90 -7.53 7.54
CA PRO A 52 8.29 -8.18 6.38
C PRO A 52 8.14 -9.70 6.51
N ASP A 53 8.97 -10.36 7.32
CA ASP A 53 9.01 -11.83 7.42
C ASP A 53 8.15 -12.41 8.56
N SER A 54 7.64 -11.57 9.47
CA SER A 54 6.99 -12.04 10.70
C SER A 54 5.46 -12.12 10.60
N PHE A 55 4.82 -11.43 9.65
CA PHE A 55 3.36 -11.42 9.51
C PHE A 55 2.87 -10.98 8.12
N ILE A 56 1.87 -11.69 7.59
CA ILE A 56 1.18 -11.31 6.35
C ILE A 56 0.23 -10.14 6.65
N VAL A 57 0.49 -8.97 6.07
CA VAL A 57 -0.44 -7.84 6.12
C VAL A 57 -1.35 -7.88 4.89
N VAL A 58 -2.66 -7.96 5.11
CA VAL A 58 -3.67 -7.80 4.06
C VAL A 58 -4.30 -6.42 4.20
N VAL A 59 -4.42 -5.71 3.09
CA VAL A 59 -5.08 -4.40 3.04
C VAL A 59 -6.27 -4.43 2.08
N MET A 60 -7.36 -3.79 2.48
CA MET A 60 -8.49 -3.47 1.62
C MET A 60 -8.54 -1.95 1.44
N LEU A 61 -8.32 -1.49 0.22
CA LEU A 61 -8.42 -0.09 -0.15
C LEU A 61 -9.74 0.11 -0.89
N THR A 62 -10.62 0.92 -0.31
CA THR A 62 -11.88 1.30 -0.96
C THR A 62 -11.74 2.66 -1.61
N GLN A 63 -12.54 2.90 -2.65
CA GLN A 63 -12.65 4.23 -3.25
C GLN A 63 -11.36 4.77 -3.88
N VAL A 64 -10.53 3.88 -4.45
CA VAL A 64 -9.18 4.23 -4.90
C VAL A 64 -9.18 4.99 -6.22
N LYS A 65 -8.33 6.01 -6.31
CA LYS A 65 -7.98 6.69 -7.55
C LYS A 65 -6.84 5.95 -8.25
N ILE A 66 -7.10 5.43 -9.44
CA ILE A 66 -6.09 4.85 -10.32
C ILE A 66 -5.39 5.99 -11.07
N LYS A 67 -4.06 5.97 -11.08
CA LYS A 67 -3.25 6.77 -12.00
C LYS A 67 -2.46 5.80 -12.87
N SER A 68 -2.48 6.01 -14.19
CA SER A 68 -1.51 5.37 -15.07
C SER A 68 -0.12 5.79 -14.64
N SER A 69 0.78 4.83 -14.44
CA SER A 69 2.20 5.16 -14.40
C SER A 69 2.56 5.70 -15.77
N SER A 70 3.25 6.84 -15.83
CA SER A 70 4.03 7.22 -17.01
C SER A 70 5.16 6.20 -17.13
N GLY A 71 4.83 5.03 -17.67
CA GLY A 71 5.79 4.00 -18.00
C GLY A 71 6.53 4.45 -19.25
N LEU A 72 7.53 5.31 -19.05
CA LEU A 72 8.26 6.05 -20.09
C LEU A 72 7.38 7.03 -20.90
#